data_AF-A0A6N8DMH4-F1
#
_entry.id   AF-A0A6N8DMH4-F1
#
_cell.length_a   1.000
_cell.length_b   1.000
_cell.length_c   1.000
_cell.angle_alpha   90.00
_cell.angle_beta   90.00
_cell.angle_gamma   90.00
#
_symmetry.space_group_name_H-M   'P 1'
#
loop_
_entity.id
_entity.type
_entity.pdbx_description
1 polymer ?
#
loop_
_entity_poly.entity_id
_entity_poly.type
_entity_poly.pdbx_seq_one_letter_code
_entity_poly.pdbx_strand_id
1 'polypeptide(L)' 'MIDAEFALREIAAINLRFALADIMIGGGKQAVVRALEHVREAETFLQILLMAMGDLAREPT' A
#
# COMPACT_ATOMS: atom_id res chain seq x y z
N MET A 1 5.35 -19.40 13.04
CA MET A 1 4.40 -18.89 12.02
C MET A 1 4.59 -17.40 11.96
N ILE A 2 4.76 -16.81 10.77
CA ILE A 2 4.75 -15.36 10.62
C ILE A 2 3.29 -14.92 10.76
N ASP A 3 3.06 -13.91 11.60
CA ASP A 3 1.76 -13.28 11.77
C ASP A 3 1.31 -12.63 10.44
N ALA A 4 0.12 -12.98 9.97
CA ALA A 4 -0.42 -12.48 8.72
C ALA A 4 -0.58 -10.95 8.75
N GLU A 5 -0.89 -10.38 9.92
CA GLU A 5 -0.98 -8.93 10.08
C GLU A 5 0.38 -8.26 9.88
N PHE A 6 1.43 -8.86 10.45
CA PHE A 6 2.80 -8.38 10.30
C PHE A 6 3.22 -8.41 8.82
N ALA A 7 2.93 -9.50 8.12
CA ALA A 7 3.24 -9.64 6.70
C ALA A 7 2.53 -8.57 5.84
N LEU A 8 1.25 -8.32 6.10
CA LEU A 8 0.47 -7.31 5.35
C LEU A 8 1.00 -5.89 5.58
N ARG A 9 1.36 -5.52 6.82
CA ARG A 9 1.97 -4.22 7.14
C ARG A 9 3.30 -4.04 6.42
N GLU A 10 4.15 -5.06 6.44
CA GLU A 10 5.46 -5.00 5.78
C GLU A 10 5.33 -4.82 4.26
N ILE A 11 4.43 -5.57 3.61
CA ILE A 11 4.21 -5.44 2.17
C ILE A 11 3.69 -4.04 1.80
N ALA A 12 2.73 -3.51 2.56
CA ALA A 12 2.24 -2.15 2.34
C ALA A 12 3.36 -1.11 2.50
N ALA A 13 4.17 -1.21 3.56
CA ALA A 13 5.29 -0.32 3.82
C ALA A 13 6.39 -0.41 2.74
N ILE A 14 6.61 -1.58 2.16
CA ILE A 14 7.54 -1.76 1.03
C ILE A 14 7.03 -1.01 -0.21
N ASN A 15 5.75 -1.17 -0.55
CA ASN A 15 5.17 -0.47 -1.69
C ASN A 15 5.24 1.06 -1.55
N LEU A 16 4.93 1.61 -0.37
CA LEU A 16 5.09 3.04 -0.12
C LEU A 16 6.54 3.53 -0.26
N ARG A 17 7.53 2.72 0.11
CA ARG A 17 8.95 3.04 -0.08
C ARG A 17 9.34 3.07 -1.55
N PHE A 18 8.83 2.15 -2.38
CA PHE A 18 9.05 2.19 -3.82
C PHE A 18 8.38 3.42 -4.47
N ALA A 19 7.16 3.77 -4.05
CA ALA A 19 6.51 4.99 -4.52
C ALA A 19 7.36 6.24 -4.24
N LEU A 20 7.91 6.36 -3.02
CA LEU A 20 8.81 7.45 -2.67
C LEU A 20 10.09 7.42 -3.51
N ALA A 21 10.68 6.25 -3.72
CA ALA A 21 11.90 6.10 -4.53
C ALA A 21 11.68 6.54 -5.99
N ASP A 22 10.53 6.21 -6.59
CA ASP A 22 10.18 6.65 -7.93
C ASP A 22 10.09 8.17 -8.03
N ILE A 23 9.46 8.84 -7.05
CA ILE A 23 9.39 10.31 -7.00
C ILE A 23 10.76 10.95 -6.81
N MET A 24 11.59 10.39 -5.94
CA MET A 24 12.89 10.95 -5.58
C MET A 24 13.95 10.76 -6.68
N ILE A 25 13.89 9.65 -7.43
CA ILE A 25 14.93 9.25 -8.40
C ILE A 25 14.44 9.36 -9.85
N GLY A 26 13.22 8.90 -10.12
CA GLY A 26 12.75 8.60 -11.46
C GLY A 26 12.37 9.82 -12.30
N GLY A 27 11.92 10.91 -11.67
CA GLY A 27 11.59 12.18 -12.32
C GLY A 27 10.46 12.13 -13.37
N GLY A 28 9.71 13.23 -13.50
CA GLY A 28 8.73 13.41 -14.58
C GLY A 28 7.49 12.50 -14.53
N LYS A 29 6.70 12.53 -15.60
CA LYS A 29 5.34 11.93 -15.65
C LYS A 29 5.34 10.42 -15.39
N GLN A 30 6.26 9.66 -15.98
CA GLN A 30 6.27 8.21 -15.86
C GLN A 30 6.60 7.75 -14.43
N ALA A 31 7.51 8.45 -13.75
CA ALA A 31 7.82 8.17 -12.36
C ALA A 31 6.61 8.43 -11.44
N VAL A 32 5.87 9.51 -11.69
CA VAL A 32 4.61 9.78 -10.97
C VAL A 32 3.58 8.67 -11.20
N VAL A 33 3.46 8.16 -12.44
CA VAL A 33 2.53 7.06 -12.74
C VAL A 33 2.89 5.79 -11.96
N ARG A 34 4.17 5.36 -11.97
CA ARG A 34 4.60 4.19 -11.21
C ARG A 34 4.45 4.37 -9.70
N ALA A 35 4.76 5.57 -9.19
CA ALA A 35 4.55 5.87 -7.78
C ALA A 35 3.08 5.73 -7.38
N LEU A 36 2.14 6.15 -8.23
CA LEU A 36 0.70 5.96 -7.99
C LEU A 36 0.28 4.49 -8.04
N GLU A 37 0.90 3.67 -8.90
CA GLU A 37 0.66 2.23 -8.92
C GLU A 37 1.07 1.57 -7.60
N HIS A 38 2.28 1.88 -7.10
CA HIS A 38 2.75 1.41 -5.80
C HIS A 38 1.85 1.86 -4.64
N VAL A 39 1.33 3.09 -4.67
CA VAL A 39 0.40 3.58 -3.64
C VAL A 39 -0.90 2.76 -3.64
N ARG A 40 -1.47 2.44 -4.82
CA ARG A 40 -2.69 1.62 -4.91
C ARG A 40 -2.47 0.19 -4.42
N GLU A 41 -1.30 -0.40 -4.70
CA GLU A 41 -0.95 -1.71 -4.15
C GLU A 41 -0.85 -1.66 -2.63
N ALA A 42 -0.17 -0.66 -2.06
CA ALA A 42 -0.11 -0.48 -0.61
C ALA A 42 -1.49 -0.32 0.01
N GLU A 43 -2.36 0.51 -0.58
CA GLU A 43 -3.76 0.68 -0.15
C GLU A 43 -4.51 -0.65 -0.11
N THR A 44 -4.38 -1.48 -1.14
CA THR A 44 -5.04 -2.80 -1.21
C THR A 44 -4.63 -3.68 -0.03
N PHE A 45 -3.33 -3.75 0.29
CA PHE A 45 -2.87 -4.54 1.43
C PHE A 45 -3.33 -3.96 2.78
N LEU A 46 -3.42 -2.64 2.91
CA LEU A 46 -3.95 -1.99 4.10
C LEU A 46 -5.46 -2.24 4.27
N GLN A 47 -6.23 -2.28 3.18
CA GLN A 47 -7.65 -2.64 3.21
C GLN A 47 -7.84 -4.10 3.65
N ILE A 48 -7.02 -5.03 3.13
CA ILE A 48 -7.04 -6.44 3.57
C ILE A 48 -6.70 -6.54 5.06
N LEU A 49 -5.71 -5.78 5.54
CA LEU A 49 -5.36 -5.72 6.95
C LEU A 49 -6.52 -5.20 7.81
N LEU A 50 -7.19 -4.12 7.38
CA LEU A 50 -8.37 -3.58 8.09
C LEU A 50 -9.50 -4.61 8.15
N MET A 51 -9.73 -5.36 7.06
CA MET A 51 -10.68 -6.48 7.05
C MET A 51 -10.31 -7.56 8.08
N ALA A 52 -9.02 -7.94 8.13
CA ALA A 52 -8.53 -8.94 9.07
C ALA A 52 -8.63 -8.49 10.54
N MET A 53 -8.45 -7.19 10.79
CA MET A 53 -8.61 -6.57 12.11
C MET A 53 -10.07 -6.40 12.54
N GLY A 54 -11.04 -6.70 11.65
CA GLY A 54 -12.47 -6.60 11.93
C GLY A 54 -13.09 -5.22 11.72
N ASP A 55 -12.35 -4.27 11.14
CA ASP A 55 -12.67 -2.83 11.13
C ASP A 55 -13.27 -2.32 9.80
N LEU A 56 -14.00 -3.18 9.07
CA LEU A 56 -14.89 -2.73 7.99
C LEU A 56 -16.34 -2.70 8.49
N ALA A 57 -16.62 -1.73 9.36
CA ALA A 57 -17.93 -1.13 9.38
C ALA A 57 -18.11 -0.47 8.00
N ARG A 58 -18.86 -1.12 7.11
CA ARG A 58 -19.31 -0.53 5.85
C ARG A 58 -19.94 0.83 6.16
N GLU A 59 -19.32 1.94 5.76
CA GLU A 59 -20.12 3.14 5.53
C GLU A 59 -21.01 2.83 4.31
N PRO A 60 -22.35 2.87 4.46
CA PRO A 60 -23.23 2.70 3.33
C PRO A 60 -23.09 3.93 2.41
N THR A 61 -22.56 3.71 1.21
CA THR A 61 -22.68 4.65 0.09
C THR A 61 -24.10 4.67 -0.45
#